data_AF-A0A2D7MKK3-F1
#
_entry.id   AF-A0A2D7MKK3-F1
#
_cell.length_a   1.000
_cell.length_b   1.000
_cell.length_c   1.000
_cell.angle_alpha   90.00
_cell.angle_beta   90.00
_cell.angle_gamma   90.00
#
_symmetry.space_group_name_H-M   'P 1'
#
loop_
_entity.id
_entity.type
_entity.pdbx_description
1 polymer ?
#
loop_
_entity_poly.entity_id
_entity_poly.type
_entity_poly.pdbx_seq_one_letter_code
_entity_poly.pdbx_strand_id
1 'polypeptide(L)'
;MNSLNSDLDLLENLSKKISDLIYNNEFTQISFLDAQRRSLIEKIKKSEIKKNHIRKRIETLVENNLENIKSTEKKLQNLSKNHNKFSKRLKAYSSIKC
;
A
#
# COMPACT_ATOMS: atom_id res chain seq x y z
N MET A 1 20.00 -13.60 -20.32
CA MET A 1 18.86 -12.70 -20.63
C MET A 1 17.90 -12.70 -19.45
N ASN A 2 17.39 -11.53 -19.05
CA ASN A 2 16.54 -11.39 -17.86
C ASN A 2 15.21 -12.15 -18.04
N SER A 3 14.87 -13.02 -17.09
CA SER A 3 13.67 -13.87 -17.14
C SER A 3 12.36 -13.09 -17.26
N LEU A 4 12.32 -11.86 -16.75
CA LEU A 4 11.17 -10.96 -16.90
C LEU A 4 11.00 -10.46 -18.34
N ASN A 5 12.09 -10.11 -19.02
CA ASN A 5 12.02 -9.62 -20.40
C ASN A 5 11.53 -10.73 -21.33
N SER A 6 12.00 -11.97 -21.15
CA SER A 6 11.48 -13.12 -21.90
C SER A 6 10.00 -13.40 -21.59
N ASP A 7 9.55 -13.20 -20.35
CA ASP A 7 8.14 -13.35 -19.98
C ASP A 7 7.28 -12.23 -20.60
N LEU A 8 7.81 -11.01 -20.76
CA LEU A 8 7.13 -9.90 -21.43
C LEU A 8 7.08 -10.08 -22.96
N ASP A 9 8.17 -10.54 -23.57
CA ASP A 9 8.22 -10.86 -25.00
C ASP A 9 7.20 -11.96 -25.34
N LEU A 10 7.11 -13.00 -24.49
CA LEU A 10 6.12 -14.06 -24.64
C LEU A 10 4.68 -13.54 -24.47
N LEU A 11 4.46 -12.62 -23.53
CA LEU A 11 3.15 -11.99 -23.31
C LEU A 11 2.70 -11.16 -24.53
N GLU A 12 3.62 -10.42 -25.13
CA GLU A 12 3.36 -9.64 -26.35
C GLU A 12 3.03 -10.58 -27.52
N ASN A 13 3.80 -11.65 -27.71
CA ASN A 13 3.57 -12.63 -28.76
C ASN A 13 2.21 -13.34 -28.63
N LEU A 14 1.82 -13.74 -27.41
CA LEU A 14 0.49 -14.32 -27.15
C LEU A 14 -0.62 -13.32 -27.49
N SER A 15 -0.43 -12.04 -27.16
CA SER A 15 -1.42 -11.00 -27.44
C SER A 15 -1.57 -10.72 -28.93
N LYS A 16 -0.46 -10.66 -29.68
CA LYS A 16 -0.46 -10.54 -31.15
C LYS A 16 -1.19 -11.72 -31.79
N LYS A 17 -0.84 -12.95 -31.40
CA LYS A 17 -1.47 -14.16 -31.94
C LYS A 17 -2.98 -14.19 -31.72
N ILE A 18 -3.46 -13.77 -30.54
CA ILE A 18 -4.90 -13.65 -30.27
C ILE A 18 -5.53 -12.59 -31.19
N SER A 19 -4.87 -11.44 -31.38
CA SER A 19 -5.36 -10.38 -32.27
C SER A 19 -5.48 -10.86 -33.71
N ASP A 20 -4.47 -11.58 -34.22
CA ASP A 20 -4.47 -12.12 -35.57
C ASP A 20 -5.61 -13.13 -35.76
N LEU A 21 -5.84 -14.01 -34.77
CA LEU A 21 -6.94 -14.96 -34.78
C LEU A 21 -8.31 -14.26 -34.79
N ILE A 22 -8.48 -13.16 -34.05
CA ILE A 22 -9.72 -12.36 -34.06
C ILE A 22 -9.92 -11.76 -35.46
N TYR A 23 -8.88 -11.14 -36.03
CA TYR A 23 -8.95 -10.55 -37.36
C TYR A 23 -9.30 -11.58 -38.45
N ASN A 24 -8.77 -12.79 -38.32
CA ASN A 24 -9.02 -13.91 -39.24
C ASN A 24 -10.32 -14.68 -38.95
N ASN A 25 -11.13 -14.27 -37.96
CA ASN A 25 -12.33 -14.97 -37.50
C ASN A 25 -12.10 -16.42 -37.01
N GLU A 26 -10.90 -16.73 -36.52
CA GLU A 26 -10.50 -18.05 -36.03
C GLU A 26 -10.62 -18.16 -34.49
N PHE A 27 -11.83 -18.39 -33.98
CA PHE A 27 -12.10 -18.30 -32.54
C PHE A 27 -11.74 -19.56 -31.72
N THR A 28 -11.48 -20.70 -32.37
CA THR A 28 -11.34 -22.01 -31.71
C THR A 28 -10.18 -22.07 -30.72
N GLN A 29 -9.07 -21.39 -31.02
CA GLN A 29 -7.84 -21.44 -30.20
C GLN A 29 -7.73 -20.28 -29.20
N ILE A 30 -8.59 -19.26 -29.31
CA ILE A 30 -8.49 -18.03 -28.53
C ILE A 30 -8.61 -18.31 -27.03
N SER A 31 -9.58 -19.14 -26.62
CA SER A 31 -9.80 -19.44 -25.20
C SER A 31 -8.56 -20.08 -24.55
N PHE A 32 -7.88 -20.97 -25.28
CA PHE A 32 -6.67 -21.63 -24.79
C PHE A 32 -5.48 -20.66 -24.69
N LEU A 33 -5.25 -19.85 -25.73
CA LEU A 33 -4.18 -18.86 -25.74
C LEU A 33 -4.40 -17.78 -24.68
N ASP A 34 -5.65 -17.35 -24.48
CA ASP A 34 -5.99 -16.38 -23.45
C ASP A 34 -5.79 -16.93 -22.03
N ALA A 35 -6.07 -18.21 -21.79
CA ALA A 35 -5.76 -18.85 -20.51
C ALA A 35 -4.24 -18.83 -20.21
N GLN A 36 -3.41 -19.12 -21.23
CA GLN A 36 -1.94 -19.01 -21.08
C GLN A 36 -1.50 -17.57 -20.82
N ARG A 37 -2.06 -16.61 -21.56
CA ARG A 37 -1.80 -15.18 -21.40
C ARG A 37 -2.11 -14.73 -19.97
N ARG A 38 -3.26 -15.13 -19.41
CA ARG A 38 -3.65 -14.82 -18.03
C ARG A 38 -2.70 -15.45 -17.01
N SER A 39 -2.32 -16.71 -17.20
CA SER A 39 -1.36 -17.37 -16.31
C SER A 39 0.01 -16.66 -16.30
N LEU A 40 0.48 -16.21 -17.47
CA LEU A 40 1.74 -15.48 -17.60
C LEU A 40 1.68 -14.11 -16.92
N ILE A 41 0.57 -13.37 -17.06
CA ILE A 41 0.33 -12.12 -16.34
C ILE A 41 0.43 -12.33 -14.83
N GLU A 42 -0.19 -13.38 -14.29
CA GLU A 42 -0.14 -13.67 -12.85
C GLU A 42 1.27 -14.08 -12.38
N LYS A 43 2.03 -14.80 -13.22
CA LYS A 43 3.45 -15.10 -12.96
C LYS A 43 4.29 -13.81 -12.87
N ILE A 44 4.11 -12.89 -13.82
CA ILE A 44 4.80 -11.60 -13.85
C ILE A 44 4.43 -10.78 -12.61
N LYS A 45 3.14 -10.63 -12.31
CA LYS A 45 2.67 -9.94 -11.09
C LYS A 45 3.26 -10.53 -9.81
N LYS A 46 3.30 -11.86 -9.67
CA LYS A 46 3.91 -12.54 -8.52
C LYS A 46 5.42 -12.32 -8.44
N SER A 47 6.12 -12.27 -9.57
CA SER A 47 7.54 -11.92 -9.59
C SER A 47 7.79 -10.47 -9.19
N GLU A 48 6.89 -9.56 -9.56
CA GLU A 48 6.87 -8.15 -9.14
C GLU A 48 6.52 -7.98 -7.66
N ILE A 49 5.70 -8.85 -7.06
CA ILE A 49 5.42 -8.87 -5.61
C ILE A 49 6.70 -9.14 -4.79
N LYS A 50 7.74 -9.76 -5.37
CA LYS A 50 9.09 -9.82 -4.77
C LYS A 50 9.81 -8.46 -4.72
N LYS A 51 9.17 -7.33 -5.10
CA LYS A 51 9.44 -5.94 -4.64
C LYS A 51 9.14 -5.77 -3.13
N ASN A 52 9.62 -6.71 -2.32
CA ASN A 52 9.52 -6.80 -0.86
C ASN A 52 9.97 -5.52 -0.12
N HIS A 53 10.81 -4.70 -0.76
CA HIS A 53 11.28 -3.42 -0.23
C HIS A 53 10.15 -2.40 -0.01
N ILE A 54 9.12 -2.42 -0.86
CA ILE A 54 7.98 -1.49 -0.73
C ILE A 54 7.11 -1.87 0.45
N ARG A 55 6.83 -3.17 0.61
CA ARG A 55 6.08 -3.69 1.76
C ARG A 55 6.77 -3.38 3.08
N LYS A 56 8.08 -3.67 3.17
CA LYS A 56 8.88 -3.37 4.37
C LYS A 56 8.90 -1.86 4.67
N ARG A 57 8.97 -1.02 3.63
CA ARG A 57 8.92 0.44 3.79
C ARG A 57 7.55 0.92 4.28
N ILE A 58 6.46 0.30 3.84
CA ILE A 58 5.11 0.61 4.33
C ILE A 58 4.97 0.19 5.80
N GLU A 59 5.45 -0.99 6.17
CA GLU A 59 5.43 -1.48 7.56
C GLU A 59 6.21 -0.53 8.49
N THR A 60 7.42 -0.10 8.10
CA THR A 60 8.19 0.90 8.86
C THR A 60 7.48 2.25 8.96
N LEU A 61 6.81 2.72 7.91
CA LEU A 61 6.06 3.98 7.95
C LEU A 61 4.86 3.90 8.92
N VAL A 62 4.18 2.75 8.97
CA VAL A 62 3.07 2.52 9.90
C VAL A 62 3.57 2.54 11.35
N GLU A 63 4.68 1.86 11.65
CA GLU A 63 5.28 1.84 12.99
C GLU A 63 5.68 3.24 13.47
N ASN A 64 6.38 4.00 12.63
CA ASN A 64 6.78 5.38 12.94
C ASN A 64 5.58 6.30 13.21
N ASN A 65 4.49 6.14 12.45
CA ASN A 65 3.27 6.93 12.64
C ASN A 65 2.58 6.59 13.96
N LEU A 66 2.53 5.31 14.33
CA LEU A 66 1.96 4.88 15.61
C LEU A 66 2.76 5.44 16.81
N GLU A 67 4.08 5.49 16.72
CA GLU A 67 4.92 6.09 17.76
C GLU A 67 4.69 7.61 17.87
N ASN A 68 4.58 8.31 16.74
CA ASN A 68 4.27 9.74 16.71
C ASN A 68 2.90 10.05 17.33
N ILE A 69 1.89 9.24 17.05
CA ILE A 69 0.55 9.37 17.64
C ILE A 69 0.65 9.21 19.17
N LYS A 70 1.27 8.13 19.66
CA LYS A 70 1.45 7.89 21.10
C LYS A 70 2.19 9.03 21.80
N SER A 71 3.25 9.55 21.18
CA SER A 71 4.01 10.68 21.70
C SER A 71 3.16 11.94 21.80
N THR A 72 2.35 12.20 20.78
CA THR A 72 1.46 13.37 20.71
C THR A 72 0.34 13.27 21.74
N GLU A 73 -0.29 12.11 21.88
CA GLU A 73 -1.31 11.85 22.91
C GLU A 73 -0.76 12.07 24.32
N LYS A 74 0.46 11.59 24.60
CA LYS A 74 1.13 11.81 25.89
C LYS A 74 1.37 13.30 26.15
N LYS A 75 1.80 14.06 25.14
CA LYS A 75 1.97 15.51 25.25
C LYS A 75 0.64 16.22 25.53
N LEU A 76 -0.42 15.86 24.81
CA LEU A 76 -1.77 16.41 25.01
C LEU A 76 -2.26 16.16 26.44
N GLN A 77 -2.09 14.93 26.95
CA GLN A 77 -2.49 14.57 28.30
C GLN A 77 -1.75 15.41 29.34
N ASN A 78 -0.45 15.64 29.16
CA ASN A 78 0.34 16.47 30.08
C ASN A 78 -0.08 17.93 30.05
N LEU A 79 -0.36 18.48 28.87
CA LEU A 79 -0.88 19.84 28.73
C LEU A 79 -2.24 20.00 29.42
N SER A 80 -3.14 19.03 29.25
CA SER A 80 -4.44 19.01 29.93
C SER A 80 -4.28 18.98 31.46
N LYS A 81 -3.39 18.11 31.99
CA LYS A 81 -3.08 18.06 33.43
C LYS A 81 -2.55 19.41 33.95
N ASN A 82 -1.66 20.04 33.21
CA ASN A 82 -1.08 21.33 33.56
C ASN A 82 -2.13 22.45 33.55
N HIS A 83 -2.98 22.49 32.52
CA HIS A 83 -4.08 23.43 32.43
C HIS A 83 -5.05 23.27 33.61
N ASN A 84 -5.42 22.04 33.93
CA ASN A 84 -6.31 21.76 35.07
C ASN A 84 -5.68 22.19 36.40
N LYS A 85 -4.37 21.96 36.59
CA LYS A 85 -3.64 22.42 37.78
C LYS A 85 -3.62 23.95 37.87
N PHE A 86 -3.37 24.63 36.76
CA PHE A 86 -3.40 26.09 36.69
C PHE A 86 -4.80 26.65 36.98
N SER A 87 -5.83 26.10 36.34
CA SER A 87 -7.23 26.50 36.55
C SER A 87 -7.67 26.34 38.01
N LYS A 88 -7.30 25.22 38.67
CA LYS A 88 -7.54 25.01 40.10
C LYS A 88 -6.87 26.10 40.96
N ARG A 89 -5.61 26.44 40.69
CA ARG A 89 -4.89 27.51 41.40
C ARG A 89 -5.57 28.87 41.20
N LEU A 90 -5.93 29.20 39.96
CA LEU A 90 -6.59 30.47 39.64
C LEU A 90 -7.93 30.60 40.38
N LYS A 91 -8.75 29.53 40.36
CA LYS A 91 -10.00 29.48 41.13
C LYS A 91 -9.78 29.73 42.61
N ALA A 92 -8.81 29.04 43.22
CA ALA A 92 -8.48 29.21 44.64
C ALA A 92 -8.09 30.66 44.98
N TYR A 93 -7.28 31.32 44.14
CA TYR A 93 -6.94 32.73 44.35
C TYR A 93 -8.13 33.67 44.15
N SER A 94 -9.02 33.39 43.18
CA SER A 94 -10.22 34.20 42.99
C SER A 94 -11.24 34.07 44.14
N SER A 95 -11.27 32.92 44.83
CA SER A 95 -12.14 32.68 46.00
C SER A 95 -11.58 33.23 47.32
N ILE A 96 -10.33 33.73 47.34
CA ILE A 96 -9.69 34.30 48.54
C ILE A 96 -9.97 35.81 48.68
N LYS A 97 -10.58 36.46 47.68
CA LYS A 97 -11.09 37.83 47.83
C LYS A 97 -12.38 37.84 48.66
N CYS A 98 -12.23 38.02 49.97
CA CYS A 98 -13.19 38.71 50.82
C CYS A 98 -12.88 40.21 50.79
#